data_AF-A0A2E0GQS5-F1
#
_entry.id   AF-A0A2E0GQS5-F1
#
_cell.length_a   1.000
_cell.length_b   1.000
_cell.length_c   1.000
_cell.angle_alpha   90.00
_cell.angle_beta   90.00
_cell.angle_gamma   90.00
#
_symmetry.space_group_name_H-M   'P 1'
#
loop_
_entity.id
_entity.type
_entity.pdbx_description
1 polymer ?
#
loop_
_entity_poly.entity_id
_entity_poly.type
_entity_poly.pdbx_seq_one_letter_code
_entity_poly.pdbx_strand_id
1 'polypeptide(L)'
;MRIIILVTSVLFFQAISADAIILPMRERAQVIDEIIDERIETVLPDLMERTGIDMWVIISREYNEDPVLKTFLPSTWQTARRRTILLIYNPGSGEPLETLAVARYGVGKTFIKAWDKELHGDQWKRLAELIEERNPNKIGINYSDTFALADGITHTEYDLFLESLKPVHREKVISAEELAVGWLETRSKTEMIIYQQICRIAHEILAAGLTDEVIQPGITTTNDVAWWYRDRIRELKLTAWFHPSVSIQRETSPAL
;
A
#
# COMPACT_ATOMS: atom_id res chain seq x y z
N MET A 1 -0.85 -7.18 78.58
CA MET A 1 -1.34 -6.48 77.38
C MET A 1 -0.38 -6.77 76.22
N ARG A 2 -0.78 -7.58 75.24
CA ARG A 2 -0.02 -7.80 74.00
C ARG A 2 -0.86 -7.23 72.86
N ILE A 3 -0.38 -6.16 72.24
CA ILE A 3 -1.02 -5.51 71.10
C ILE A 3 -0.47 -6.19 69.85
N ILE A 4 -1.34 -6.89 69.11
CA ILE A 4 -1.03 -7.47 67.81
C ILE A 4 -1.35 -6.41 66.77
N ILE A 5 -0.32 -5.89 66.09
CA ILE A 5 -0.48 -4.98 64.96
C ILE A 5 -0.57 -5.84 63.71
N LEU A 6 -1.76 -5.88 63.11
CA LEU A 6 -2.01 -6.53 61.83
C LEU A 6 -1.63 -5.53 60.72
N VAL A 7 -0.53 -5.80 60.01
CA VAL A 7 -0.11 -5.03 58.85
C VAL A 7 -0.82 -5.60 57.63
N THR A 8 -1.88 -4.96 57.19
CA THR A 8 -2.56 -5.27 55.93
C THR A 8 -1.75 -4.69 54.78
N SER A 9 -1.06 -5.54 54.02
CA SER A 9 -0.41 -5.15 52.77
C SER A 9 -1.47 -4.95 51.69
N VAL A 10 -1.67 -3.70 51.26
CA VAL A 10 -2.51 -3.37 50.11
C VAL A 10 -1.67 -3.58 48.86
N LEU A 11 -1.93 -4.68 48.14
CA LEU A 11 -1.40 -4.89 46.80
C LEU A 11 -2.16 -3.99 45.82
N PHE A 12 -1.53 -2.89 45.40
CA PHE A 12 -2.00 -2.13 44.25
C PHE A 12 -1.74 -2.95 42.98
N PHE A 13 -2.79 -3.62 42.47
CA PHE A 13 -2.80 -4.08 41.10
C PHE A 13 -2.93 -2.85 40.19
N GLN A 14 -1.81 -2.37 39.65
CA GLN A 14 -1.89 -1.54 38.46
C GLN A 14 -2.38 -2.44 37.32
N ALA A 15 -3.58 -2.17 36.81
CA ALA A 15 -3.99 -2.68 35.52
C ALA A 15 -3.00 -2.10 34.51
N ILE A 16 -2.05 -2.91 34.08
CA ILE A 16 -1.23 -2.59 32.91
C ILE A 16 -2.23 -2.68 31.75
N SER A 17 -2.78 -1.54 31.34
CA SER A 17 -3.37 -1.40 30.01
C SER A 17 -2.23 -1.74 29.04
N ALA A 18 -2.21 -2.98 28.57
CA ALA A 18 -1.24 -3.42 27.60
C ALA A 18 -1.58 -2.69 26.30
N ASP A 19 -0.91 -1.57 26.07
CA ASP A 19 -0.94 -0.89 24.78
C ASP A 19 -0.68 -1.92 23.69
N ALA A 20 -1.44 -1.82 22.60
CA ALA A 20 -1.22 -2.55 21.36
C ALA A 20 0.29 -2.69 21.07
N ILE A 21 0.77 -3.93 20.94
CA ILE A 21 2.15 -4.17 20.52
C ILE A 21 2.24 -3.84 19.03
N ILE A 22 2.62 -2.59 18.74
CA ILE A 22 2.91 -2.11 17.40
C ILE A 22 4.39 -2.37 17.13
N LEU A 23 4.68 -3.07 16.04
CA LEU A 23 6.05 -3.33 15.62
C LEU A 23 6.83 -2.01 15.42
N PRO A 24 8.11 -1.95 15.82
CA PRO A 24 8.95 -0.81 15.47
C PRO A 24 9.13 -0.70 13.94
N MET A 25 9.53 0.48 13.47
CA MET A 25 9.49 0.81 12.03
C MET A 25 10.32 -0.15 11.16
N ARG A 26 11.43 -0.68 11.70
CA ARG A 26 12.33 -1.58 10.97
C ARG A 26 11.68 -2.94 10.75
N GLU A 27 11.03 -3.49 11.77
CA GLU A 27 10.32 -4.76 11.67
C GLU A 27 9.07 -4.60 10.79
N ARG A 28 8.36 -3.46 10.88
CA ARG A 28 7.27 -3.16 9.93
C ARG A 28 7.73 -3.13 8.48
N ALA A 29 8.89 -2.51 8.22
CA ALA A 29 9.46 -2.42 6.88
C ALA A 29 9.72 -3.83 6.30
N GLN A 30 10.25 -4.75 7.12
CA GLN A 30 10.45 -6.14 6.71
C GLN A 30 9.12 -6.84 6.37
N VAL A 31 8.11 -6.70 7.24
CA VAL A 31 6.78 -7.29 7.00
C VAL A 31 6.12 -6.73 5.74
N ILE A 32 6.23 -5.43 5.48
CA ILE A 32 5.68 -4.79 4.27
C ILE A 32 6.37 -5.35 3.02
N ASP A 33 7.70 -5.44 3.04
CA ASP A 33 8.47 -5.95 1.89
C ASP A 33 8.13 -7.43 1.62
N GLU A 34 7.98 -8.25 2.67
CA GLU A 34 7.56 -9.65 2.57
C GLU A 34 6.14 -9.80 1.99
N ILE A 35 5.19 -8.94 2.40
CA ILE A 35 3.84 -8.93 1.84
C ILE A 35 3.86 -8.54 0.36
N ILE A 36 4.66 -7.55 -0.02
CA ILE A 36 4.77 -7.14 -1.43
C ILE A 36 5.28 -8.32 -2.27
N ASP A 37 6.34 -8.98 -1.81
CA ASP A 37 6.92 -10.15 -2.50
C ASP A 37 5.90 -11.30 -2.59
N GLU A 38 5.22 -11.66 -1.49
CA GLU A 38 4.17 -12.70 -1.48
C GLU A 38 3.02 -12.37 -2.45
N ARG A 39 2.57 -11.11 -2.48
CA ARG A 39 1.47 -10.70 -3.36
C ARG A 39 1.86 -10.78 -4.83
N ILE A 40 3.10 -10.43 -5.18
CA ILE A 40 3.58 -10.58 -6.56
C ILE A 40 3.63 -12.06 -6.97
N GLU A 41 4.03 -12.94 -6.05
CA GLU A 41 4.11 -14.38 -6.32
C GLU A 41 2.73 -15.07 -6.35
N THR A 42 1.78 -14.64 -5.52
CA THR A 42 0.55 -15.41 -5.26
C THR A 42 -0.76 -14.73 -5.68
N VAL A 43 -0.78 -13.40 -5.77
CA VAL A 43 -1.99 -12.64 -6.13
C VAL A 43 -1.93 -12.17 -7.56
N LEU A 44 -0.80 -11.58 -7.97
CA LEU A 44 -0.65 -10.97 -9.28
C LEU A 44 -0.83 -11.94 -10.47
N PRO A 45 -0.36 -13.20 -10.44
CA PRO A 45 -0.53 -14.12 -11.57
C PRO A 45 -2.01 -14.36 -11.92
N ASP A 46 -2.83 -14.64 -10.90
CA ASP A 46 -4.27 -14.85 -11.05
C ASP A 46 -4.98 -13.61 -11.61
N LEU A 47 -4.55 -12.41 -11.21
CA LEU A 47 -5.11 -11.15 -11.70
C LEU A 47 -4.76 -10.90 -13.17
N MET A 48 -3.51 -11.19 -13.58
CA MET A 48 -3.08 -11.05 -14.97
C MET A 48 -3.80 -12.05 -15.86
N GLU A 49 -3.97 -13.30 -15.41
CA GLU A 49 -4.75 -14.31 -16.13
C GLU A 49 -6.22 -13.91 -16.27
N ARG A 50 -6.84 -13.48 -15.16
CA ARG A 50 -8.26 -13.05 -15.14
C ARG A 50 -8.56 -11.90 -16.09
N THR A 51 -7.65 -10.93 -16.19
CA THR A 51 -7.79 -9.77 -17.09
C THR A 51 -7.31 -10.06 -18.52
N GLY A 52 -6.58 -11.17 -18.70
CA GLY A 52 -5.94 -11.52 -19.95
C GLY A 52 -4.87 -10.53 -20.39
N ILE A 53 -4.27 -9.77 -19.46
CA ILE A 53 -3.15 -8.87 -19.76
C ILE A 53 -1.85 -9.68 -19.71
N ASP A 54 -1.19 -9.81 -20.86
CA ASP A 54 0.07 -10.55 -20.95
C ASP A 54 1.23 -9.75 -20.39
N MET A 55 1.21 -8.43 -20.55
CA MET A 55 2.25 -7.53 -20.05
C MET A 55 1.64 -6.31 -19.39
N TRP A 56 1.99 -6.05 -18.14
CA TRP A 56 1.61 -4.84 -17.42
C TRP A 56 2.81 -3.92 -17.28
N VAL A 57 2.68 -2.70 -17.80
CA VAL A 57 3.75 -1.68 -17.72
C VAL A 57 3.26 -0.51 -16.89
N ILE A 58 3.88 -0.33 -15.71
CA ILE A 58 3.57 0.75 -14.78
C ILE A 58 4.65 1.82 -14.92
N ILE A 59 4.27 3.01 -15.38
CA ILE A 59 5.19 4.10 -15.68
C ILE A 59 4.91 5.25 -14.72
N SER A 60 5.94 5.71 -14.02
CA SER A 60 5.84 6.88 -13.14
C SER A 60 7.05 7.78 -13.24
N ARG A 61 6.81 9.05 -12.89
CA ARG A 61 7.84 10.05 -12.70
C ARG A 61 7.95 10.42 -11.22
N GLU A 62 9.15 10.79 -10.81
CA GLU A 62 9.40 11.34 -9.47
C GLU A 62 8.47 12.54 -9.21
N TYR A 63 7.89 12.60 -8.01
CA TYR A 63 6.92 13.61 -7.55
C TYR A 63 5.53 13.54 -8.18
N ASN A 64 5.28 12.62 -9.11
CA ASN A 64 3.95 12.34 -9.62
C ASN A 64 3.83 10.84 -9.92
N GLU A 65 3.98 10.03 -8.87
CA GLU A 65 3.92 8.59 -9.00
C GLU A 65 2.48 8.11 -9.23
N ASP A 66 2.38 7.15 -10.14
CA ASP A 66 1.20 6.31 -10.30
C ASP A 66 0.78 5.74 -8.93
N PRO A 67 -0.51 5.84 -8.55
CA PRO A 67 -0.96 5.36 -7.25
C PRO A 67 -0.70 3.86 -7.02
N VAL A 68 -0.77 3.05 -8.09
CA VAL A 68 -0.43 1.63 -8.05
C VAL A 68 1.08 1.45 -7.84
N LEU A 69 1.95 2.24 -8.50
CA LEU A 69 3.40 2.09 -8.35
C LEU A 69 3.81 2.16 -6.87
N LYS A 70 3.22 3.07 -6.08
CA LYS A 70 3.54 3.25 -4.65
C LYS A 70 3.38 1.97 -3.84
N THR A 71 2.55 1.04 -4.29
CA THR A 71 2.29 -0.25 -3.63
C THR A 71 3.28 -1.35 -4.02
N PHE A 72 4.14 -1.10 -5.01
CA PHE A 72 5.25 -1.99 -5.40
C PHE A 72 6.61 -1.52 -4.86
N LEU A 73 6.69 -0.31 -4.32
CA LEU A 73 7.95 0.23 -3.80
C LEU A 73 8.31 -0.44 -2.47
N PRO A 74 9.59 -0.77 -2.24
CA PRO A 74 10.05 -1.23 -0.93
C PRO A 74 9.70 -0.20 0.14
N SER A 75 9.44 -0.66 1.34
CA SER A 75 9.07 0.14 2.52
C SER A 75 10.04 1.29 2.84
N THR A 76 11.31 1.18 2.41
CA THR A 76 12.33 2.22 2.59
C THR A 76 12.32 3.30 1.50
N TRP A 77 11.55 3.12 0.42
CA TRP A 77 11.39 4.06 -0.67
C TRP A 77 10.07 4.82 -0.47
N GLN A 78 10.18 6.02 0.10
CA GLN A 78 9.02 6.88 0.37
C GLN A 78 8.39 7.46 -0.90
N THR A 79 9.18 7.55 -1.98
CA THR A 79 8.79 8.04 -3.31
C THR A 79 9.55 7.26 -4.39
N ALA A 80 9.10 7.39 -5.64
CA ALA A 80 9.90 6.90 -6.76
C ALA A 80 11.21 7.70 -6.86
N ARG A 81 12.25 7.10 -7.45
CA ARG A 81 13.53 7.77 -7.70
C ARG A 81 13.69 7.96 -9.20
N ARG A 82 13.55 9.20 -9.71
CA ARG A 82 13.48 9.50 -11.15
C ARG A 82 12.31 8.77 -11.84
N ARG A 83 12.36 8.64 -13.17
CA ARG A 83 11.43 7.81 -13.95
C ARG A 83 11.61 6.33 -13.58
N THR A 84 10.57 5.75 -13.01
CA THR A 84 10.51 4.34 -12.63
C THR A 84 9.49 3.66 -13.53
N ILE A 85 9.94 2.62 -14.23
CA ILE A 85 9.08 1.79 -15.09
C ILE A 85 9.20 0.37 -14.58
N LEU A 86 8.07 -0.19 -14.14
CA LEU A 86 7.95 -1.61 -13.84
C LEU A 86 7.30 -2.30 -15.03
N LEU A 87 7.92 -3.39 -15.49
CA LEU A 87 7.38 -4.26 -16.52
C LEU A 87 7.16 -5.63 -15.87
N ILE A 88 5.93 -6.10 -15.94
CA ILE A 88 5.53 -7.42 -15.45
C ILE A 88 5.03 -8.18 -16.68
N TYR A 89 5.61 -9.33 -16.96
CA TYR A 89 5.23 -10.17 -18.10
C TYR A 89 4.77 -11.54 -17.59
N ASN A 90 3.60 -11.96 -18.05
CA ASN A 90 3.07 -13.30 -17.85
C ASN A 90 3.41 -14.17 -19.07
N PRO A 91 4.40 -15.08 -18.97
CA PRO A 91 4.74 -16.00 -20.06
C PRO A 91 3.63 -17.02 -20.37
N GLY A 92 2.62 -17.14 -19.50
CA GLY A 92 1.52 -18.10 -19.63
C GLY A 92 1.90 -19.51 -19.19
N SER A 93 0.96 -20.45 -19.35
CA SER A 93 1.16 -21.88 -19.03
C SER A 93 1.55 -22.20 -17.57
N GLY A 94 1.25 -21.30 -16.63
CA GLY A 94 1.59 -21.47 -15.21
C GLY A 94 3.06 -21.19 -14.88
N GLU A 95 3.83 -20.66 -15.83
CA GLU A 95 5.20 -20.21 -15.58
C GLU A 95 5.21 -18.93 -14.70
N PRO A 96 6.24 -18.73 -13.87
CA PRO A 96 6.34 -17.55 -13.02
C PRO A 96 6.34 -16.24 -13.81
N LEU A 97 5.80 -15.17 -13.21
CA LEU A 97 5.86 -13.83 -13.78
C LEU A 97 7.31 -13.36 -13.89
N GLU A 98 7.64 -12.71 -15.01
CA GLU A 98 8.89 -11.98 -15.17
C GLU A 98 8.69 -10.53 -14.72
N THR A 99 9.49 -10.08 -13.75
CA THR A 99 9.39 -8.73 -13.16
C THR A 99 10.67 -7.93 -13.36
N LEU A 100 10.58 -6.89 -14.18
CA LEU A 100 11.71 -6.04 -14.57
C LEU A 100 11.51 -4.59 -14.14
N ALA A 101 12.58 -3.98 -13.62
CA ALA A 101 12.69 -2.54 -13.42
C ALA A 101 13.49 -1.94 -14.57
N VAL A 102 12.80 -1.27 -15.50
CA VAL A 102 13.45 -0.44 -16.53
C VAL A 102 13.75 0.93 -15.88
N ALA A 103 14.64 0.92 -14.90
CA ALA A 103 15.02 2.07 -14.09
C ALA A 103 16.50 1.98 -13.70
N ARG A 104 17.05 3.02 -13.05
CA ARG A 104 18.47 3.04 -12.65
C ARG A 104 18.86 1.89 -11.71
N TYR A 105 17.91 1.37 -10.94
CA TYR A 105 18.09 0.33 -9.94
C TYR A 105 16.95 -0.69 -10.05
N GLY A 106 17.15 -1.88 -9.50
CA GLY A 106 16.06 -2.80 -9.19
C GLY A 106 15.12 -2.21 -8.14
N VAL A 107 13.90 -2.74 -8.07
CA VAL A 107 12.88 -2.32 -7.10
C VAL A 107 12.56 -3.52 -6.21
N GLY A 108 12.91 -3.39 -4.93
CA GLY A 108 12.84 -4.51 -3.97
C GLY A 108 13.75 -5.67 -4.37
N LYS A 109 13.36 -6.87 -3.96
CA LYS A 109 14.01 -8.12 -4.40
C LYS A 109 13.41 -8.64 -5.71
N THR A 110 12.18 -8.24 -6.00
CA THR A 110 11.36 -8.85 -7.04
C THR A 110 11.58 -8.24 -8.41
N PHE A 111 11.75 -6.91 -8.55
CA PHE A 111 11.99 -6.30 -9.86
C PHE A 111 13.48 -6.17 -10.16
N ILE A 112 13.94 -6.96 -11.13
CA ILE A 112 15.35 -7.00 -11.54
C ILE A 112 15.67 -5.81 -12.45
N LYS A 113 16.81 -5.14 -12.23
CA LYS A 113 17.28 -4.04 -13.06
C LYS A 113 17.44 -4.51 -14.52
N ALA A 114 16.69 -3.89 -15.43
CA ALA A 114 16.70 -4.21 -16.87
C ALA A 114 17.17 -3.04 -17.76
N TRP A 115 17.51 -1.91 -17.16
CA TRP A 115 18.08 -0.76 -17.87
C TRP A 115 19.36 -0.27 -17.22
N ASP A 116 20.33 -0.01 -18.08
CA ASP A 116 21.62 0.56 -17.74
C ASP A 116 21.92 1.64 -18.78
N LYS A 117 22.16 2.88 -18.35
CA LYS A 117 22.25 4.02 -19.27
C LYS A 117 23.49 3.91 -20.14
N GLU A 118 24.56 3.38 -19.58
CA GLU A 118 25.87 3.28 -20.19
C GLU A 118 25.88 2.18 -21.26
N LEU A 119 25.14 1.08 -21.03
CA LEU A 119 24.98 -0.01 -22.00
C LEU A 119 23.87 0.24 -23.03
N HIS A 120 22.70 0.68 -22.59
CA HIS A 120 21.50 0.73 -23.44
C HIS A 120 21.20 2.14 -23.97
N GLY A 121 21.75 3.18 -23.35
CA GLY A 121 21.46 4.57 -23.70
C GLY A 121 20.06 4.99 -23.26
N ASP A 122 19.16 5.16 -24.23
CA ASP A 122 17.81 5.67 -24.00
C ASP A 122 16.91 4.65 -23.28
N GLN A 123 16.18 5.11 -22.26
CA GLN A 123 15.35 4.26 -21.40
C GLN A 123 14.10 3.74 -22.13
N TRP A 124 13.49 4.57 -22.98
CA TRP A 124 12.30 4.20 -23.75
C TRP A 124 12.63 3.18 -24.83
N LYS A 125 13.75 3.38 -25.52
CA LYS A 125 14.26 2.40 -26.47
C LYS A 125 14.45 1.04 -25.83
N ARG A 126 15.04 0.98 -24.63
CA ARG A 126 15.22 -0.30 -23.91
C ARG A 126 13.88 -0.93 -23.53
N LEU A 127 12.91 -0.14 -23.07
CA LEU A 127 11.55 -0.64 -22.80
C LEU A 127 10.93 -1.26 -24.06
N ALA A 128 11.01 -0.56 -25.20
CA ALA A 128 10.47 -1.06 -26.46
C ALA A 128 11.16 -2.35 -26.95
N GLU A 129 12.48 -2.47 -26.75
CA GLU A 129 13.22 -3.72 -27.01
C GLU A 129 12.71 -4.88 -26.16
N LEU A 130 12.53 -4.66 -24.84
CA LEU A 130 12.00 -5.68 -23.93
C LEU A 130 10.60 -6.16 -24.34
N ILE A 131 9.73 -5.22 -24.75
CA ILE A 131 8.39 -5.51 -25.26
C ILE A 131 8.47 -6.32 -26.55
N GLU A 132 9.34 -5.94 -27.49
CA GLU A 132 9.56 -6.66 -28.75
C GLU A 132 10.05 -8.09 -28.53
N GLU A 133 11.03 -8.28 -27.64
CA GLU A 133 11.61 -9.58 -27.30
C GLU A 133 10.54 -10.58 -26.80
N ARG A 134 9.52 -10.08 -26.08
CA ARG A 134 8.44 -10.90 -25.48
C ARG A 134 7.19 -10.99 -26.36
N ASN A 135 6.98 -9.99 -27.23
CA ASN A 135 5.87 -9.90 -28.16
C ASN A 135 4.50 -10.26 -27.54
N PRO A 136 4.07 -9.56 -26.47
CA PRO A 136 2.77 -9.81 -25.82
C PRO A 136 1.61 -9.57 -26.81
N ASN A 137 0.43 -10.15 -26.57
CA ASN A 137 -0.78 -9.84 -27.32
C ASN A 137 -1.54 -8.65 -26.74
N LYS A 138 -1.47 -8.44 -25.41
CA LYS A 138 -2.07 -7.30 -24.71
C LYS A 138 -1.07 -6.65 -23.75
N ILE A 139 -0.93 -5.32 -23.85
CA ILE A 139 -0.06 -4.50 -23.01
C ILE A 139 -0.95 -3.56 -22.18
N GLY A 140 -1.06 -3.83 -20.88
CA GLY A 140 -1.81 -2.99 -19.95
C GLY A 140 -1.02 -1.76 -19.51
N ILE A 141 -1.68 -0.60 -19.54
CA ILE A 141 -1.19 0.67 -18.99
C ILE A 141 -2.24 1.28 -18.05
N ASN A 142 -1.80 1.89 -16.96
CA ASN A 142 -2.69 2.48 -15.95
C ASN A 142 -3.29 3.82 -16.41
N TYR A 143 -4.35 3.75 -17.21
CA TYR A 143 -5.24 4.87 -17.50
C TYR A 143 -6.70 4.45 -17.29
N SER A 144 -7.54 5.35 -16.78
CA SER A 144 -8.91 5.04 -16.39
C SER A 144 -9.81 6.28 -16.42
N ASP A 145 -11.04 6.13 -16.95
CA ASP A 145 -12.04 7.20 -16.96
C ASP A 145 -12.81 7.29 -15.61
N THR A 146 -12.75 6.25 -14.77
CA THR A 146 -13.65 6.10 -13.61
C THR A 146 -12.95 5.84 -12.28
N PHE A 147 -11.78 5.20 -12.30
CA PHE A 147 -10.99 4.85 -11.12
C PHE A 147 -9.69 5.64 -11.09
N ALA A 148 -9.69 6.76 -10.37
CA ALA A 148 -8.53 7.64 -10.24
C ALA A 148 -7.25 6.94 -9.72
N LEU A 149 -7.37 5.85 -8.95
CA LEU A 149 -6.22 5.07 -8.49
C LEU A 149 -5.59 4.22 -9.60
N ALA A 150 -6.33 3.94 -10.68
CA ALA A 150 -5.86 3.23 -11.86
C ALA A 150 -5.54 4.17 -13.04
N ASP A 151 -5.72 5.49 -12.87
CA ASP A 151 -5.40 6.53 -13.85
C ASP A 151 -4.05 7.21 -13.53
N GLY A 152 -3.01 6.39 -13.37
CA GLY A 152 -1.73 6.84 -12.83
C GLY A 152 -0.72 7.32 -13.86
N ILE A 153 -0.86 6.93 -15.13
CA ILE A 153 0.06 7.38 -16.18
C ILE A 153 -0.24 8.83 -16.55
N THR A 154 0.79 9.68 -16.51
CA THR A 154 0.63 11.06 -16.96
C THR A 154 0.63 11.15 -18.48
N HIS A 155 -0.10 12.10 -19.05
CA HIS A 155 -0.22 12.28 -20.49
C HIS A 155 1.14 12.29 -21.22
N THR A 156 2.13 13.04 -20.73
CA THR A 156 3.48 13.07 -21.33
C THR A 156 4.18 11.71 -21.33
N GLU A 157 4.01 10.92 -20.26
CA GLU A 157 4.63 9.59 -20.16
C GLU A 157 3.91 8.58 -21.08
N TYR A 158 2.60 8.72 -21.24
CA TYR A 158 1.80 7.93 -22.17
C TYR A 158 2.20 8.19 -23.64
N ASP A 159 2.34 9.46 -24.03
CA ASP A 159 2.75 9.82 -25.39
C ASP A 159 4.16 9.30 -25.71
N LEU A 160 5.13 9.52 -24.80
CA LEU A 160 6.49 9.02 -24.96
C LEU A 160 6.55 7.49 -25.03
N PHE A 161 5.70 6.81 -24.24
CA PHE A 161 5.58 5.37 -24.30
C PHE A 161 5.10 4.93 -25.68
N LEU A 162 4.00 5.49 -26.20
CA LEU A 162 3.48 5.14 -27.52
C LEU A 162 4.46 5.45 -28.66
N GLU A 163 5.16 6.59 -28.60
CA GLU A 163 6.17 6.98 -29.58
C GLU A 163 7.35 5.99 -29.62
N SER A 164 7.68 5.39 -28.48
CA SER A 164 8.78 4.42 -28.39
C SER A 164 8.43 3.07 -29.05
N LEU A 165 7.15 2.75 -29.21
CA LEU A 165 6.68 1.46 -29.71
C LEU A 165 6.57 1.41 -31.25
N LYS A 166 6.85 0.22 -31.80
CA LYS A 166 6.46 -0.11 -33.19
C LYS A 166 4.94 -0.08 -33.34
N PRO A 167 4.40 0.25 -34.53
CA PRO A 167 2.95 0.29 -34.76
C PRO A 167 2.20 -0.97 -34.28
N VAL A 168 2.77 -2.16 -34.55
CA VAL A 168 2.18 -3.45 -34.16
C VAL A 168 1.98 -3.60 -32.65
N HIS A 169 2.82 -3.00 -31.81
CA HIS A 169 2.67 -3.07 -30.35
C HIS A 169 1.80 -1.95 -29.81
N ARG A 170 1.73 -0.79 -30.48
CA ARG A 170 0.81 0.29 -30.09
C ARG A 170 -0.63 -0.16 -30.15
N GLU A 171 -0.99 -0.96 -31.16
CA GLU A 171 -2.35 -1.51 -31.31
C GLU A 171 -2.74 -2.51 -30.20
N LYS A 172 -1.76 -2.99 -29.43
CA LYS A 172 -1.96 -3.93 -28.32
C LYS A 172 -2.06 -3.24 -26.96
N VAL A 173 -1.86 -1.93 -26.90
CA VAL A 173 -1.96 -1.15 -25.67
C VAL A 173 -3.43 -1.00 -25.27
N ILE A 174 -3.74 -1.41 -24.05
CA ILE A 174 -5.08 -1.34 -23.47
C ILE A 174 -5.02 -0.79 -22.05
N SER A 175 -6.18 -0.40 -21.50
CA SER A 175 -6.29 0.02 -20.11
C SER A 175 -6.01 -1.17 -19.20
N ALA A 176 -5.21 -0.95 -18.17
CA ALA A 176 -5.00 -1.88 -17.07
C ALA A 176 -5.95 -1.63 -15.89
N GLU A 177 -7.04 -0.87 -16.07
CA GLU A 177 -7.97 -0.49 -14.98
C GLU A 177 -8.38 -1.69 -14.12
N GLU A 178 -8.91 -2.75 -14.73
CA GLU A 178 -9.36 -3.95 -13.99
C GLU A 178 -8.20 -4.67 -13.26
N LEU A 179 -7.00 -4.66 -13.83
CA LEU A 179 -5.81 -5.27 -13.22
C LEU A 179 -5.30 -4.41 -12.06
N ALA A 180 -5.22 -3.10 -12.23
CA ALA A 180 -4.84 -2.14 -11.22
C ALA A 180 -5.81 -2.16 -10.04
N VAL A 181 -7.11 -2.10 -10.29
CA VAL A 181 -8.15 -2.21 -9.25
C VAL A 181 -8.07 -3.56 -8.56
N GLY A 182 -7.98 -4.65 -9.33
CA GLY A 182 -7.81 -6.01 -8.81
C GLY A 182 -6.61 -6.14 -7.89
N TRP A 183 -5.48 -5.53 -8.25
CA TRP A 183 -4.29 -5.47 -7.40
C TRP A 183 -4.57 -4.70 -6.11
N LEU A 184 -5.17 -3.51 -6.20
CA LEU A 184 -5.42 -2.66 -5.03
C LEU A 184 -6.45 -3.25 -4.06
N GLU A 185 -7.43 -4.01 -4.53
CA GLU A 185 -8.52 -4.55 -3.70
C GLU A 185 -8.23 -5.96 -3.15
N THR A 186 -7.47 -6.78 -3.88
CA THR A 186 -7.22 -8.16 -3.47
C THR A 186 -6.21 -8.20 -2.33
N ARG A 187 -6.45 -9.07 -1.34
CA ARG A 187 -5.58 -9.27 -0.17
C ARG A 187 -5.01 -10.68 -0.17
N SER A 188 -3.73 -10.79 0.17
CA SER A 188 -3.07 -12.07 0.42
C SER A 188 -3.56 -12.70 1.72
N LYS A 189 -3.22 -13.97 1.94
CA LYS A 189 -3.55 -14.67 3.19
C LYS A 189 -2.85 -14.02 4.39
N THR A 190 -1.59 -13.65 4.23
CA THR A 190 -0.81 -12.96 5.27
C THR A 190 -1.42 -11.61 5.61
N GLU A 191 -1.85 -10.84 4.62
CA GLU A 191 -2.53 -9.56 4.86
C GLU A 191 -3.82 -9.75 5.68
N MET A 192 -4.61 -10.79 5.40
CA MET A 192 -5.84 -11.07 6.14
C MET A 192 -5.60 -11.49 7.60
N ILE A 193 -4.47 -12.16 7.89
CA ILE A 193 -4.06 -12.47 9.26
C ILE A 193 -3.66 -11.18 10.00
N ILE A 194 -2.85 -10.33 9.36
CA ILE A 194 -2.40 -9.05 9.93
C ILE A 194 -3.58 -8.09 10.12
N TYR A 195 -4.56 -8.11 9.22
CA TYR A 195 -5.75 -7.26 9.28
C TYR A 195 -6.51 -7.42 10.61
N GLN A 196 -6.60 -8.63 11.16
CA GLN A 196 -7.22 -8.87 12.46
C GLN A 196 -6.49 -8.14 13.60
N GLN A 197 -5.16 -8.10 13.54
CA GLN A 197 -4.34 -7.36 14.50
C GLN A 197 -4.55 -5.85 14.33
N ILE A 198 -4.61 -5.35 13.09
CA ILE A 198 -4.91 -3.93 12.81
C ILE A 198 -6.28 -3.54 13.39
N CYS A 199 -7.32 -4.36 13.20
CA CYS A 199 -8.64 -4.12 13.80
C CYS A 199 -8.59 -4.07 15.33
N ARG A 200 -7.84 -4.99 15.96
CA ARG A 200 -7.65 -4.98 17.42
C ARG A 200 -7.00 -3.68 17.88
N ILE A 201 -5.91 -3.24 17.24
CA ILE A 201 -5.22 -1.98 17.54
C ILE A 201 -6.19 -0.80 17.42
N ALA A 202 -6.98 -0.76 16.35
CA ALA A 202 -7.98 0.29 16.15
C ALA A 202 -9.03 0.31 17.27
N HIS A 203 -9.54 -0.86 17.69
CA HIS A 203 -10.50 -0.94 18.80
C HIS A 203 -9.90 -0.51 20.14
N GLU A 204 -8.63 -0.85 20.41
CA GLU A 204 -7.93 -0.41 21.62
C GLU A 204 -7.75 1.12 21.62
N ILE A 205 -7.37 1.73 20.50
CA ILE A 205 -7.29 3.19 20.36
C ILE A 205 -8.67 3.82 20.59
N LEU A 206 -9.72 3.28 19.95
CA LEU A 206 -11.09 3.77 20.10
C LEU A 206 -11.54 3.75 21.56
N ALA A 207 -11.34 2.62 22.26
CA ALA A 207 -11.68 2.47 23.66
C ALA A 207 -10.95 3.49 24.55
N ALA A 208 -9.65 3.73 24.29
CA ALA A 208 -8.86 4.68 25.05
C ALA A 208 -9.36 6.13 24.94
N GLY A 209 -9.96 6.52 23.81
CA GLY A 209 -10.53 7.86 23.63
C GLY A 209 -11.89 8.07 24.30
N LEU A 210 -12.53 7.00 24.79
CA LEU A 210 -13.86 7.03 25.41
C LEU A 210 -13.82 6.81 26.93
N THR A 211 -12.65 7.02 27.55
CA THR A 211 -12.47 6.94 28.99
C THR A 211 -12.73 8.30 29.67
N ASP A 212 -12.87 8.28 31.00
CA ASP A 212 -12.92 9.50 31.81
C ASP A 212 -11.59 10.26 31.82
N GLU A 213 -10.46 9.60 31.55
CA GLU A 213 -9.17 10.28 31.37
C GLU A 213 -9.20 11.29 30.20
N VAL A 214 -9.97 10.99 29.15
CA VAL A 214 -10.09 11.84 27.94
C VAL A 214 -11.35 12.70 27.99
N ILE A 215 -12.47 12.15 28.48
CA ILE A 215 -13.79 12.78 28.43
C ILE A 215 -14.23 13.22 29.82
N GLN A 216 -14.32 14.54 30.02
CA GLN A 216 -14.90 15.16 31.21
C GLN A 216 -16.27 15.77 30.86
N PRO A 217 -17.39 15.23 31.41
CA PRO A 217 -18.73 15.71 31.09
C PRO A 217 -18.91 17.21 31.35
N GLY A 218 -19.51 17.91 30.38
CA GLY A 218 -19.73 19.35 30.44
C GLY A 218 -18.48 20.20 30.15
N ILE A 219 -17.32 19.57 29.92
CA ILE A 219 -16.05 20.25 29.61
C ILE A 219 -15.54 19.81 28.23
N THR A 220 -15.30 18.52 28.03
CA THR A 220 -14.72 17.98 26.79
C THR A 220 -15.74 18.02 25.65
N THR A 221 -15.36 18.60 24.52
CA THR A 221 -16.18 18.58 23.29
C THR A 221 -15.84 17.37 22.42
N THR A 222 -16.73 17.00 21.49
CA THR A 222 -16.42 15.94 20.53
C THR A 222 -15.23 16.28 19.62
N ASN A 223 -15.01 17.56 19.33
CA ASN A 223 -13.85 18.01 18.58
C ASN A 223 -12.55 17.81 19.37
N ASP A 224 -12.55 18.03 20.69
CA ASP A 224 -11.38 17.75 21.52
C ASP A 224 -11.00 16.27 21.47
N VAL A 225 -11.99 15.37 21.52
CA VAL A 225 -11.77 13.92 21.39
C VAL A 225 -11.26 13.56 19.97
N ALA A 226 -11.77 14.20 18.92
CA ALA A 226 -11.28 14.00 17.56
C ALA A 226 -9.80 14.39 17.40
N TRP A 227 -9.37 15.48 18.03
CA TRP A 227 -7.96 15.88 18.08
C TRP A 227 -7.14 14.95 18.96
N TRP A 228 -7.66 14.53 20.10
CA TRP A 228 -7.01 13.53 20.95
C TRP A 228 -6.72 12.23 20.18
N TYR A 229 -7.67 11.73 19.39
CA TYR A 229 -7.43 10.56 18.54
C TYR A 229 -6.33 10.79 17.51
N ARG A 230 -6.29 11.98 16.89
CA ARG A 230 -5.25 12.31 15.92
C ARG A 230 -3.87 12.28 16.57
N ASP A 231 -3.72 12.85 17.76
CA ASP A 231 -2.46 12.86 18.49
C ASP A 231 -2.09 11.45 18.94
N ARG A 232 -3.03 10.69 19.54
CA ARG A 232 -2.80 9.32 19.99
C ARG A 232 -2.33 8.40 18.85
N ILE A 233 -2.96 8.49 17.68
CA ILE A 233 -2.54 7.73 16.48
C ILE A 233 -1.09 8.07 16.09
N ARG A 234 -0.69 9.34 16.20
CA ARG A 234 0.67 9.78 15.85
C ARG A 234 1.71 9.38 16.89
N GLU A 235 1.40 9.42 18.18
CA GLU A 235 2.25 8.89 19.26
C GLU A 235 2.60 7.42 19.03
N LEU A 236 1.61 6.65 18.56
CA LEU A 236 1.74 5.25 18.20
C LEU A 236 2.48 5.02 16.86
N LYS A 237 2.96 6.09 16.20
CA LYS A 237 3.65 6.06 14.89
C LYS A 237 2.80 5.47 13.77
N LEU A 238 1.49 5.68 13.87
CA LEU A 238 0.49 5.29 12.87
C LEU A 238 0.01 6.52 12.07
N THR A 239 -0.77 6.23 11.04
CA THR A 239 -1.47 7.22 10.20
C THR A 239 -2.97 6.90 10.20
N ALA A 240 -3.79 7.91 9.91
CA ALA A 240 -5.21 7.75 9.68
C ALA A 240 -5.53 8.15 8.24
N TRP A 241 -6.56 7.52 7.65
CA TRP A 241 -7.02 7.84 6.29
C TRP A 241 -7.64 9.25 6.22
N PHE A 242 -8.42 9.62 7.24
CA PHE A 242 -8.99 10.95 7.43
C PHE A 242 -8.74 11.45 8.84
N HIS A 243 -9.00 12.74 9.08
CA HIS A 243 -9.13 13.25 10.43
C HIS A 243 -10.25 12.49 11.17
N PRO A 244 -10.01 11.99 12.41
CA PRO A 244 -11.04 11.32 13.17
C PRO A 244 -12.30 12.18 13.34
N SER A 245 -13.46 11.54 13.42
CA SER A 245 -14.72 12.21 13.72
C SER A 245 -15.36 11.57 14.93
N VAL A 246 -15.96 12.40 15.79
CA VAL A 246 -16.63 11.96 17.01
C VAL A 246 -17.99 12.64 17.06
N SER A 247 -19.04 11.85 17.30
CA SER A 247 -20.41 12.34 17.41
C SER A 247 -21.07 11.76 18.65
N ILE A 248 -21.99 12.54 19.24
CA ILE A 248 -22.81 12.08 20.35
C ILE A 248 -24.00 11.33 19.76
N GLN A 249 -24.10 10.04 20.06
CA GLN A 249 -25.27 9.23 19.74
C GLN A 249 -26.25 9.27 20.93
N ARG A 250 -27.52 9.60 20.67
CA ARG A 250 -28.60 9.61 21.69
C ARG A 250 -29.72 8.73 21.19
N GLU A 251 -30.34 7.95 22.08
CA GLU A 251 -31.48 7.09 21.72
C GLU A 251 -32.62 7.85 21.02
N THR A 252 -32.86 9.11 21.40
CA THR A 252 -33.92 9.96 20.82
C THR A 252 -33.52 10.71 19.55
N SER A 253 -32.26 10.59 19.11
CA SER A 253 -31.78 11.19 17.87
C SER A 253 -31.47 10.06 16.91
N PRO A 254 -32.26 9.86 15.84
CA PRO A 254 -32.01 8.76 14.91
C PRO A 254 -30.57 8.86 14.39
N ALA A 255 -29.90 7.70 14.30
CA ALA A 255 -28.57 7.60 13.74
C ALA A 255 -28.57 8.24 12.33
N LEU A 256 -27.61 9.14 12.09
CA LEU A 256 -27.36 9.73 10.77
C LEU A 256 -26.86 8.68 9.80
#